data_AF-A0A6J7DF68-F1
#
_entry.id   AF-A0A6J7DF68-F1
#
_cell.length_a   1.000
_cell.length_b   1.000
_cell.length_c   1.000
_cell.angle_alpha   90.00
_cell.angle_beta   90.00
_cell.angle_gamma   90.00
#
_symmetry.space_group_name_H-M   'P 1'
#
loop_
_entity.id
_entity.type
_entity.pdbx_description
1 polymer ?
#
loop_
_entity_poly.entity_id
_entity_poly.type
_entity_poly.pdbx_seq_one_letter_code
_entity_poly.pdbx_strand_id
1 'polypeptide(L)'
;MDWIVVADGSGGTHAGLLLGLGASNTRVLGVDVGTRPDLDEAVPQLVKSTAEFLCVANNMGPVLVDHDHVGPGYGRASDQTISALRIAAQSEGLILDPVYTAKALDALRTHAADGRISGRVVFLHTGGTPALFSREYEQALREDASTN
;
A
#
# COMPACT_ATOMS: atom_id res chain seq x y z
N MET A 1 0.79 16.67 -7.50
CA MET A 1 0.88 15.20 -7.53
C MET A 1 -0.52 14.72 -7.81
N ASP A 2 -0.65 13.66 -8.59
CA ASP A 2 -1.96 13.17 -9.04
C ASP A 2 -2.42 12.02 -8.14
N TRP A 3 -1.45 11.20 -7.69
CA TRP A 3 -1.69 10.01 -6.88
C TRP A 3 -0.71 9.87 -5.72
N ILE A 4 -1.21 9.32 -4.63
CA ILE A 4 -0.42 8.67 -3.57
C ILE A 4 -0.86 7.20 -3.51
N VAL A 5 0.09 6.28 -3.51
CA VAL A 5 -0.18 4.85 -3.27
C VAL A 5 0.49 4.44 -1.97
N VAL A 6 -0.27 3.78 -1.09
CA VAL A 6 0.17 3.38 0.24
C VAL A 6 -0.38 2.00 0.60
N ALA A 7 0.42 1.20 1.31
CA ALA A 7 -0.09 -0.04 1.90
C ALA A 7 -1.09 0.30 3.02
N ASP A 8 -2.24 -0.38 3.05
CA ASP A 8 -3.30 -0.16 4.02
C ASP A 8 -3.60 -1.44 4.80
N GLY A 9 -3.45 -1.36 6.13
CA GLY A 9 -3.77 -2.46 7.03
C GLY A 9 -4.80 -2.06 8.07
N SER A 10 -4.45 -1.13 8.96
CA SER A 10 -5.39 -0.67 9.98
C SER A 10 -6.35 0.42 9.51
N GLY A 11 -6.10 1.05 8.35
CA GLY A 11 -6.78 2.25 7.87
C GLY A 11 -6.14 3.57 8.32
N GLY A 12 -5.26 3.57 9.33
CA GLY A 12 -4.80 4.78 10.01
C GLY A 12 -4.00 5.74 9.11
N THR A 13 -2.98 5.22 8.41
CA THR A 13 -2.16 6.03 7.51
C THR A 13 -2.98 6.57 6.34
N HIS A 14 -3.83 5.73 5.76
CA HIS A 14 -4.70 6.10 4.65
C HIS A 14 -5.69 7.20 5.08
N ALA A 15 -6.35 7.05 6.23
CA ALA A 15 -7.23 8.06 6.80
C ALA A 15 -6.50 9.39 7.07
N GLY A 16 -5.30 9.33 7.66
CA GLY A 16 -4.48 10.53 7.92
C GLY A 16 -4.11 11.28 6.63
N LEU A 17 -3.75 10.57 5.57
CA LEU A 17 -3.48 11.16 4.25
C LEU A 17 -4.72 11.83 3.67
N LEU A 18 -5.87 11.15 3.70
CA LEU A 18 -7.14 11.69 3.18
C LEU A 18 -7.56 12.97 3.93
N LEU A 19 -7.46 12.97 5.25
CA LEU A 19 -7.79 14.16 6.06
C LEU A 19 -6.79 15.30 5.80
N GLY A 20 -5.48 15.00 5.81
CA GLY A 20 -4.42 15.99 5.66
C GLY A 20 -4.38 16.64 4.27
N LEU A 21 -4.72 15.88 3.22
CA LEU A 21 -4.83 16.39 1.85
C LEU A 21 -6.13 17.19 1.64
N GLY A 22 -7.18 16.85 2.38
CA GLY A 22 -8.49 17.51 2.29
C GLY A 22 -8.98 17.63 0.84
N ALA A 23 -9.39 18.83 0.46
CA ALA A 23 -9.95 19.14 -0.86
C ALA A 23 -8.91 19.26 -1.99
N SER A 24 -7.69 18.72 -1.82
CA SER A 24 -6.70 18.69 -2.89
C SER A 24 -7.16 17.77 -4.04
N ASN A 25 -6.63 18.00 -5.24
CA ASN A 25 -6.85 17.10 -6.38
C ASN A 25 -6.03 15.80 -6.33
N THR A 26 -5.29 15.55 -5.24
CA THR A 26 -4.50 14.33 -5.09
C THR A 26 -5.40 13.17 -4.65
N ARG A 27 -5.34 12.05 -5.38
CA ARG A 27 -6.06 10.82 -5.01
C ARG A 27 -5.15 9.93 -4.18
N VAL A 28 -5.69 9.25 -3.18
CA VAL A 28 -4.97 8.25 -2.37
C VAL A 28 -5.54 6.88 -2.68
N LEU A 29 -4.69 5.93 -3.06
CA LEU A 29 -5.03 4.51 -3.16
C LEU A 29 -4.39 3.78 -1.99
N GLY A 30 -5.24 3.28 -1.08
CA GLY A 30 -4.82 2.30 -0.07
C GLY A 30 -4.83 0.90 -0.66
N VAL A 31 -3.76 0.14 -0.46
CA VAL A 31 -3.65 -1.25 -0.95
C VAL A 31 -3.78 -2.19 0.22
N ASP A 32 -4.88 -2.94 0.25
CA ASP A 32 -5.22 -3.86 1.34
C ASP A 32 -4.14 -4.94 1.51
N VAL A 33 -3.63 -5.06 2.73
CA VAL A 33 -2.64 -6.07 3.10
C VAL A 33 -3.26 -7.30 3.77
N GLY A 34 -4.56 -7.26 4.07
CA GLY A 34 -5.36 -8.38 4.54
C GLY A 34 -5.57 -8.43 6.06
N THR A 35 -5.31 -7.35 6.79
CA THR A 35 -5.48 -7.32 8.26
C THR A 35 -6.93 -7.21 8.70
N ARG A 36 -7.81 -6.67 7.85
CA ARG A 36 -9.24 -6.52 8.14
C ARG A 36 -10.07 -6.41 6.85
N PRO A 37 -11.32 -6.90 6.83
CA PRO A 37 -12.17 -6.90 5.63
C PRO A 37 -12.95 -5.59 5.41
N ASP A 38 -12.98 -4.70 6.39
CA ASP A 38 -13.87 -3.52 6.46
C ASP A 38 -13.10 -2.20 6.28
N LEU A 39 -12.06 -2.18 5.43
CA LEU A 39 -11.26 -0.96 5.19
C LEU A 39 -12.10 0.17 4.58
N ASP A 40 -13.04 -0.15 3.69
CA ASP A 40 -13.95 0.82 3.07
C ASP A 40 -14.81 1.57 4.10
N GLU A 41 -15.18 0.92 5.21
CA GLU A 41 -15.89 1.56 6.32
C GLU A 41 -14.95 2.16 7.36
N ALA A 42 -13.86 1.46 7.70
CA ALA A 42 -12.95 1.84 8.78
C ALA A 42 -12.19 3.13 8.46
N VAL A 43 -11.71 3.30 7.22
CA VAL A 43 -10.95 4.49 6.80
C VAL A 43 -11.79 5.78 6.96
N PRO A 44 -13.01 5.90 6.38
CA PRO A 44 -13.81 7.12 6.56
C PRO A 44 -14.26 7.34 8.01
N GLN A 45 -14.46 6.28 8.80
CA GLN A 45 -14.72 6.42 10.26
C GLN A 45 -13.51 7.01 11.01
N LEU A 46 -12.29 6.58 10.67
CA LEU A 46 -11.06 7.13 11.22
C LEU A 46 -10.86 8.58 10.80
N VAL A 47 -11.15 8.94 9.55
CA VAL A 47 -11.12 10.34 9.08
C VAL A 47 -12.09 11.19 9.89
N LYS A 48 -13.35 10.75 10.02
CA LYS A 48 -14.39 11.47 10.78
C LYS A 48 -13.95 11.70 12.23
N SER A 49 -13.54 10.64 12.92
CA SER A 49 -13.14 10.71 14.32
C SER A 49 -11.91 11.60 14.53
N THR A 50 -10.96 11.58 13.59
CA THR A 50 -9.76 12.42 13.65
C THR A 50 -10.09 13.88 13.36
N ALA A 51 -10.98 14.17 12.41
CA ALA A 51 -11.44 15.53 12.11
C ALA A 51 -12.17 16.15 13.31
N GLU A 52 -13.05 15.37 13.97
CA GLU A 52 -13.73 15.76 15.21
C GLU A 52 -12.73 16.03 16.34
N PHE A 53 -11.76 15.14 16.55
CA PHE A 53 -10.71 15.29 17.57
C PHE A 53 -9.85 16.55 17.35
N LEU A 54 -9.52 16.87 16.10
CA LEU A 54 -8.71 18.04 15.75
C LEU A 54 -9.52 19.32 15.59
N CYS A 55 -10.85 19.27 15.72
CA CYS A 55 -11.76 20.40 15.46
C CYS A 55 -11.59 21.02 14.06
N VAL A 56 -11.42 20.18 13.03
CA VAL A 56 -11.28 20.60 11.62
C VAL A 56 -12.42 20.08 10.77
N ALA A 57 -12.69 20.74 9.64
CA ALA A 57 -13.69 20.29 8.68
C ALA A 57 -13.24 18.98 7.99
N ASN A 58 -14.15 18.03 7.85
CA ASN A 58 -13.92 16.83 7.03
C ASN A 58 -14.19 17.15 5.56
N ASN A 59 -13.14 17.49 4.82
CA ASN A 59 -13.18 17.76 3.38
C ASN A 59 -12.41 16.68 2.59
N MET A 60 -12.41 15.43 3.05
CA MET A 60 -11.66 14.36 2.39
C MET A 60 -12.14 14.09 0.96
N GLY A 61 -11.22 13.65 0.11
CA GLY A 61 -11.54 13.05 -1.18
C GLY A 61 -12.18 11.66 -1.06
N PRO A 62 -12.46 10.98 -2.18
CA PRO A 62 -13.00 9.63 -2.18
C PRO A 62 -12.01 8.65 -1.53
N VAL A 63 -12.54 7.69 -0.78
CA VAL A 63 -11.79 6.53 -0.28
C VAL A 63 -11.62 5.55 -1.44
N LEU A 64 -10.38 5.16 -1.73
CA LEU A 64 -10.07 4.17 -2.76
C LEU A 64 -9.23 3.07 -2.14
N VAL A 65 -9.75 1.84 -2.14
CA VAL A 65 -9.04 0.67 -1.63
C VAL A 65 -8.89 -0.34 -2.77
N ASP A 66 -7.67 -0.86 -2.92
CA ASP A 66 -7.39 -2.03 -3.75
C ASP A 66 -7.40 -3.28 -2.87
N HIS A 67 -8.36 -4.17 -3.13
CA HIS A 67 -8.45 -5.47 -2.49
C HIS A 67 -7.91 -6.63 -3.35
N ASP A 68 -7.51 -6.35 -4.59
CA ASP A 68 -7.12 -7.37 -5.57
C ASP A 68 -5.68 -7.84 -5.34
N HIS A 69 -4.82 -7.00 -4.73
CA HIS A 69 -3.41 -7.29 -4.50
C HIS A 69 -3.08 -7.75 -3.07
N VAL A 70 -4.11 -8.10 -2.29
CA VAL A 70 -3.94 -8.71 -0.96
C VAL A 70 -3.22 -10.07 -1.05
N GLY A 71 -3.35 -10.75 -2.18
CA GLY A 71 -2.75 -12.07 -2.43
C GLY A 71 -3.27 -13.14 -1.47
N PRO A 72 -2.41 -14.04 -0.95
CA PRO A 72 -2.81 -15.14 -0.06
C PRO A 72 -3.24 -14.70 1.36
N GLY A 73 -3.35 -13.39 1.61
CA GLY A 73 -3.76 -12.81 2.89
C GLY A 73 -2.62 -12.13 3.64
N TYR A 74 -2.91 -11.69 4.87
CA TYR A 74 -1.96 -10.97 5.71
C TYR A 74 -0.76 -11.82 6.10
N GLY A 75 0.43 -11.20 6.07
CA GLY A 75 1.69 -11.87 6.38
C GLY A 75 2.13 -12.89 5.32
N ARG A 76 1.44 -13.02 4.20
CA ARG A 76 1.79 -13.98 3.16
C ARG A 76 2.06 -13.26 1.84
N ALA A 77 3.21 -13.57 1.23
CA ALA A 77 3.62 -13.00 -0.04
C ALA A 77 3.13 -13.88 -1.20
N SER A 78 2.61 -13.26 -2.26
CA SER A 78 2.42 -13.90 -3.55
C SER A 78 3.69 -13.81 -4.40
N ASP A 79 3.76 -14.58 -5.50
CA ASP A 79 4.85 -14.46 -6.47
C ASP A 79 4.95 -13.05 -7.06
N GLN A 80 3.80 -12.40 -7.27
CA GLN A 80 3.73 -11.00 -7.73
C GLN A 80 4.30 -10.03 -6.67
N THR A 81 4.01 -10.28 -5.39
CA THR A 81 4.58 -9.52 -4.26
C THR A 81 6.11 -9.65 -4.26
N ILE A 82 6.64 -10.87 -4.43
CA ILE A 82 8.08 -11.13 -4.48
C ILE A 82 8.72 -10.48 -5.72
N SER A 83 8.05 -10.55 -6.87
CA SER A 83 8.48 -9.89 -8.10
C SER A 83 8.58 -8.36 -7.93
N ALA A 84 7.57 -7.73 -7.33
CA ALA A 84 7.56 -6.29 -7.08
C ALA A 84 8.72 -5.86 -6.16
N LEU A 85 8.95 -6.61 -5.08
CA LEU A 85 10.07 -6.42 -4.17
C LEU A 85 11.42 -6.48 -4.90
N ARG A 86 11.63 -7.51 -5.74
CA ARG A 86 12.87 -7.67 -6.52
C ARG A 86 13.09 -6.53 -7.50
N ILE A 87 12.04 -6.13 -8.21
CA ILE A 87 12.11 -5.01 -9.15
C ILE A 87 12.51 -3.74 -8.41
N ALA A 88 11.88 -3.43 -7.27
CA ALA A 88 12.22 -2.25 -6.46
C ALA A 88 13.69 -2.25 -6.05
N ALA A 89 14.19 -3.40 -5.57
CA ALA A 89 15.56 -3.55 -5.11
C ALA A 89 16.58 -3.43 -6.25
N GLN A 90 16.29 -4.02 -7.41
CA GLN A 90 17.22 -4.09 -8.55
C GLN A 90 17.24 -2.82 -9.39
N SER A 91 16.11 -2.13 -9.52
CA SER A 91 16.01 -0.92 -10.36
C SER A 91 16.31 0.36 -9.58
N GLU A 92 15.78 0.50 -8.37
CA GLU A 92 15.82 1.76 -7.61
C GLU A 92 16.63 1.62 -6.30
N GLY A 93 17.13 0.43 -5.96
CA GLY A 93 17.79 0.18 -4.68
C GLY A 93 16.83 0.26 -3.48
N LEU A 94 15.51 0.16 -3.71
CA LEU A 94 14.48 0.24 -2.67
C LEU A 94 14.19 -1.14 -2.09
N ILE A 95 14.37 -1.28 -0.78
CA ILE A 95 14.14 -2.55 -0.06
C ILE A 95 12.76 -2.54 0.58
N LEU A 96 11.81 -3.19 -0.09
CA LEU A 96 10.43 -3.31 0.36
C LEU A 96 10.24 -4.56 1.21
N ASP A 97 9.26 -4.50 2.12
CA ASP A 97 8.82 -5.65 2.89
C ASP A 97 7.75 -6.47 2.14
N PRO A 98 7.65 -7.79 2.38
CA PRO A 98 6.72 -8.65 1.67
C PRO A 98 5.28 -8.58 2.22
N VAL A 99 5.08 -7.91 3.36
CA VAL A 99 3.78 -7.85 4.03
C VAL A 99 2.97 -6.63 3.59
N TYR A 100 3.62 -5.47 3.42
CA TYR A 100 2.93 -4.20 3.18
C TYR A 100 3.35 -3.57 1.85
N THR A 101 4.58 -3.07 1.81
CA THR A 101 5.06 -2.15 0.78
C THR A 101 5.29 -2.83 -0.56
N ALA A 102 5.69 -4.11 -0.59
CA ALA A 102 5.77 -4.85 -1.86
C ALA A 102 4.40 -5.07 -2.51
N LYS A 103 3.35 -5.34 -1.72
CA LYS A 103 1.97 -5.44 -2.23
C LYS A 103 1.48 -4.11 -2.80
N ALA A 104 1.78 -3.01 -2.11
CA ALA A 104 1.46 -1.68 -2.60
C ALA A 104 2.17 -1.33 -3.91
N LEU A 105 3.43 -1.76 -4.07
CA LEU A 105 4.15 -1.57 -5.33
C LEU A 105 3.60 -2.47 -6.45
N ASP A 106 3.23 -3.71 -6.13
CA ASP A 106 2.59 -4.61 -7.08
C ASP A 106 1.31 -4.00 -7.65
N ALA A 107 0.42 -3.52 -6.77
CA ALA A 107 -0.79 -2.80 -7.16
C ALA A 107 -0.49 -1.55 -8.01
N LEU A 108 0.47 -0.72 -7.60
CA LEU A 108 0.85 0.46 -8.38
C LEU A 108 1.30 0.08 -9.80
N ARG A 109 2.13 -0.95 -9.94
CA ARG A 109 2.61 -1.41 -11.26
C ARG A 109 1.47 -1.93 -12.12
N THR A 110 0.55 -2.70 -11.56
CA THR A 110 -0.64 -3.20 -12.26
C THR A 110 -1.54 -2.06 -12.71
N HIS A 111 -1.91 -1.14 -11.82
CA HIS A 111 -2.77 0.01 -12.17
C HIS A 111 -2.11 0.96 -13.17
N ALA A 112 -0.79 1.11 -13.13
CA ALA A 112 -0.05 1.89 -14.13
C ALA A 112 -0.05 1.21 -15.50
N ALA A 113 0.17 -0.11 -15.55
CA ALA A 113 0.12 -0.90 -16.77
C ALA A 113 -1.28 -0.89 -17.42
N ASP A 114 -2.33 -0.91 -16.60
CA ASP A 114 -3.73 -0.82 -17.02
C ASP A 114 -4.17 0.61 -17.39
N GLY A 115 -3.31 1.61 -17.19
CA GLY A 115 -3.61 3.03 -17.43
C GLY A 115 -4.60 3.66 -16.44
N ARG A 116 -4.93 2.96 -15.34
CA ARG A 116 -5.82 3.46 -14.27
C ARG A 116 -5.13 4.51 -13.38
N ILE A 117 -3.83 4.35 -13.17
CA ILE A 117 -2.95 5.34 -12.54
C ILE A 117 -2.02 5.90 -13.61
N SER A 118 -1.96 7.23 -13.70
CA SER A 118 -1.06 7.96 -14.60
C SER A 118 -0.69 9.32 -14.01
N GLY A 119 0.32 9.97 -14.58
CA GLY A 119 0.83 11.25 -14.10
C GLY A 119 1.86 11.09 -12.99
N ARG A 120 1.97 12.09 -12.10
CA ARG A 120 2.91 12.09 -10.98
C ARG A 120 2.34 11.31 -9.80
N VAL A 121 3.01 10.20 -9.48
CA VAL A 121 2.69 9.33 -8.36
C VAL A 121 3.71 9.49 -7.24
N VAL A 122 3.23 9.55 -6.01
CA VAL A 122 4.04 9.38 -4.80
C VAL A 122 3.77 7.97 -4.27
N PHE A 123 4.78 7.11 -4.30
CA PHE A 123 4.74 5.82 -3.62
C PHE A 123 5.21 6.00 -2.17
N LEU A 124 4.32 5.76 -1.18
CA LEU A 124 4.65 5.94 0.23
C LEU A 124 5.22 4.65 0.81
N HIS A 125 6.55 4.56 0.86
CA HIS A 125 7.27 3.48 1.53
C HIS A 125 7.19 3.66 3.05
N THR A 126 6.32 2.88 3.70
CA THR A 126 6.05 2.98 5.15
C THR A 126 7.05 2.23 6.05
N GLY A 127 7.89 1.37 5.47
CA GLY A 127 8.98 0.67 6.16
C GLY A 127 8.78 -0.84 6.10
N GLY A 128 9.02 -1.52 7.23
CA GLY A 128 8.78 -2.96 7.37
C GLY A 128 9.94 -3.88 6.99
N THR A 129 11.06 -3.31 6.50
CA THR A 129 12.26 -4.04 6.07
C THR A 129 12.74 -5.15 7.03
N PRO A 130 12.68 -5.00 8.38
CA PRO A 130 13.06 -6.09 9.29
C PRO A 130 12.29 -7.40 9.07
N ALA A 131 11.08 -7.37 8.49
CA ALA A 131 10.31 -8.56 8.18
C ALA A 131 11.09 -9.52 7.27
N LEU A 132 11.95 -9.03 6.37
CA LEU A 132 12.72 -9.84 5.42
C LEU A 132 13.63 -10.88 6.09
N PHE A 133 14.00 -10.68 7.34
CA PHE A 133 14.86 -11.59 8.11
C PHE A 133 14.07 -12.68 8.85
N SER A 134 12.76 -12.79 8.61
CA SER A 134 11.99 -13.94 9.04
C SER A 134 12.34 -15.15 8.15
N ARG A 135 12.40 -16.34 8.75
CA ARG A 135 12.74 -17.58 8.01
C ARG A 135 11.82 -17.82 6.81
N GLU A 136 10.54 -17.47 6.95
CA GLU A 136 9.53 -17.63 5.91
C GLU A 136 9.88 -16.85 4.64
N TYR A 137 10.20 -15.55 4.78
CA TYR A 137 10.48 -14.72 3.61
C TYR A 137 11.91 -14.91 3.09
N GLU A 138 12.89 -15.22 3.95
CA GLU A 138 14.22 -15.60 3.49
C GLU A 138 14.17 -16.81 2.55
N GLN A 139 13.35 -17.81 2.88
CA GLN A 139 13.18 -19.00 2.05
C GLN A 139 12.52 -18.65 0.71
N ALA A 140 11.40 -17.93 0.72
CA ALA A 140 10.71 -17.51 -0.50
C ALA A 140 11.62 -16.71 -1.46
N LEU A 141 12.45 -15.81 -0.91
CA LEU A 141 13.38 -15.00 -1.71
C LEU A 141 14.53 -15.82 -2.31
N ARG A 142 14.94 -16.93 -1.67
CA ARG A 142 15.99 -17.84 -2.15
C ARG A 142 15.48 -18.86 -3.16
N GLU A 143 14.29 -19.40 -2.95
CA GLU A 143 13.68 -20.38 -3.86
C GLU A 143 13.46 -19.77 -5.25
N ASP A 144 12.96 -18.53 -5.32
CA ASP A 144 12.79 -17.82 -6.60
C ASP A 144 14.14 -17.40 -7.24
N ALA A 145 15.26 -17.44 -6.51
CA ALA A 145 16.59 -17.19 -7.08
C ALA A 145 17.19 -18.45 -7.73
N SER A 146 16.61 -19.62 -7.43
CA SER A 146 17.08 -20.93 -7.92
C SER A 146 16.45 -21.32 -9.26
N THR A 147 15.47 -20.54 -9.73
CA THR A 147 14.67 -20.80 -10.94
C THR A 147 15.02 -19.86 -12.11
N ASN A 148 15.96 -18.93 -11.91
CA ASN A 148 16.55 -18.04 -12.93
C ASN A 148 18.01 -18.42 -13.20
#